data_AF-A0A5C3MEQ1-F1
#
_entry.id   AF-A0A5C3MEQ1-F1
#
_cell.length_a   1.000
_cell.length_b   1.000
_cell.length_c   1.000
_cell.angle_alpha   90.00
_cell.angle_beta   90.00
_cell.angle_gamma   90.00
#
_symmetry.space_group_name_H-M   'P 1'
#
loop_
_entity.id
_entity.type
_entity.pdbx_description
1 polymer ?
#
loop_
_entity_poly.entity_id
_entity_poly.type
_entity_poly.pdbx_seq_one_letter_code
_entity_poly.pdbx_strand_id
1 'polypeptide(L)'
;MSNTGTSASIPVGLYESLLEKLVAVLRLTQQPDGVQTPQAKQALLMATNDFRSTLAQAKDVAVNLAGGELMIEDQDDVINMLETLKNRKRAQLAQFSARTLASTSSSADTRMEIDSMASTPFHD
;
A
#
# COMPACT_ATOMS: atom_id res chain seq x y z
N MET A 1 13.36 -14.55 -0.22
CA MET A 1 13.33 -13.09 0.05
C MET A 1 12.89 -12.41 -1.23
N SER A 2 11.62 -12.03 -1.32
CA SER A 2 11.08 -11.32 -2.50
C SER A 2 10.06 -10.31 -2.00
N ASN A 3 10.51 -9.15 -1.53
CA ASN A 3 9.62 -8.03 -1.27
C ASN A 3 9.43 -7.28 -2.60
N THR A 4 8.54 -7.79 -3.45
CA THR A 4 8.11 -7.07 -4.65
C THR A 4 7.12 -6.02 -4.21
N GLY A 5 7.62 -4.87 -3.76
CA GLY A 5 6.84 -3.64 -3.73
C GLY A 5 6.52 -3.28 -5.17
N THR A 6 5.46 -3.86 -5.73
CA THR A 6 4.85 -3.38 -6.97
C THR A 6 4.40 -1.97 -6.70
N SER A 7 5.19 -0.99 -7.13
CA SER A 7 4.74 0.38 -7.34
C SER A 7 3.61 0.31 -8.37
N ALA A 8 2.38 0.09 -7.88
CA ALA A 8 1.18 0.16 -8.69
C ALA A 8 1.06 1.61 -9.17
N SER A 9 1.69 1.91 -10.29
CA SER A 9 1.57 3.21 -10.94
C SER A 9 0.09 3.42 -11.21
N ILE A 10 -0.45 4.54 -10.73
CA ILE A 10 -1.84 4.92 -10.95
C ILE A 10 -2.11 4.82 -12.46
N PRO A 11 -3.08 4.01 -12.91
CA PRO A 11 -3.35 3.83 -14.33
C PRO A 11 -4.06 5.07 -14.88
N VAL A 12 -3.31 6.13 -15.13
CA VAL A 12 -3.83 7.45 -15.55
C VAL A 12 -4.73 7.31 -16.78
N GLY A 13 -4.34 6.50 -17.77
CA GLY A 13 -5.13 6.26 -18.97
C GLY A 13 -6.51 5.63 -18.70
N LEU A 14 -6.67 4.85 -17.62
CA LEU A 14 -7.97 4.32 -17.22
C LEU A 14 -8.90 5.46 -16.79
N TYR A 15 -8.41 6.38 -15.96
CA TYR A 15 -9.17 7.52 -15.47
C TYR A 15 -9.46 8.56 -16.56
N GLU A 16 -8.50 8.82 -17.46
CA GLU A 16 -8.70 9.70 -18.63
C GLU A 16 -9.81 9.18 -19.54
N SER A 17 -9.86 7.86 -19.77
CA SER A 17 -10.87 7.23 -20.63
C SER A 17 -12.31 7.34 -20.07
N LEU A 18 -12.49 7.58 -18.77
CA LEU A 18 -13.82 7.72 -18.17
C LEU A 18 -14.57 8.92 -18.73
N LEU A 19 -13.87 10.06 -18.90
CA LEU A 19 -14.48 11.27 -19.44
C LEU A 19 -14.91 11.05 -20.90
N GLU A 20 -14.05 10.44 -21.71
CA GLU A 20 -14.34 10.13 -23.11
C GLU A 20 -15.56 9.21 -23.25
N LYS A 21 -15.61 8.14 -22.46
CA LYS A 21 -16.74 7.19 -22.44
C LYS A 21 -18.03 7.85 -21.98
N LEU A 22 -17.98 8.74 -20.98
CA LEU A 22 -19.16 9.52 -20.54
C LEU A 22 -19.65 10.45 -21.66
N VAL A 23 -18.74 11.15 -22.33
CA VAL A 23 -19.08 12.01 -23.48
C VAL A 23 -19.71 11.18 -24.61
N ALA A 24 -19.22 9.97 -24.86
CA ALA A 24 -19.82 9.07 -25.86
C ALA A 24 -21.27 8.70 -25.51
N VAL A 25 -21.55 8.36 -24.24
CA VAL A 25 -22.92 8.10 -23.76
C VAL A 25 -23.80 9.33 -23.95
N LEU A 26 -23.33 10.52 -23.55
CA LEU A 26 -24.09 11.77 -23.69
C LEU A 26 -24.34 12.17 -25.14
N ARG A 27 -23.40 11.90 -26.04
CA ARG A 27 -23.60 12.14 -27.48
C ARG A 27 -24.70 11.25 -28.04
N LEU A 28 -24.73 9.97 -27.65
CA LEU A 28 -25.77 9.03 -28.11
C LEU A 28 -27.16 9.41 -27.59
N THR A 29 -27.28 10.02 -26.41
CA THR A 29 -28.58 10.48 -25.89
C THR A 29 -29.05 11.78 -26.55
N GLN A 30 -28.14 12.60 -27.09
CA GLN A 30 -28.46 13.86 -27.75
C GLN A 30 -28.72 13.73 -29.26
N GLN A 31 -28.49 12.55 -29.86
CA GLN A 31 -28.77 12.34 -31.28
C GLN A 31 -30.28 12.42 -31.57
N PRO A 32 -30.69 13.03 -32.70
CA PRO A 32 -32.10 13.23 -33.05
C PRO A 32 -32.85 11.90 -33.27
N ASP A 33 -32.17 10.87 -33.76
CA ASP A 33 -32.72 9.50 -33.88
C ASP A 33 -32.64 8.69 -32.57
N GLY A 34 -32.08 9.28 -31.51
CA GLY A 34 -31.62 8.73 -30.23
C GLY A 34 -32.19 7.37 -29.83
N VAL A 35 -33.00 7.30 -28.77
CA VAL A 35 -33.63 6.03 -28.33
C VAL A 35 -34.82 5.61 -29.21
N GLN A 36 -34.99 6.18 -30.41
CA GLN A 36 -36.15 5.89 -31.24
C GLN A 36 -35.94 4.63 -32.09
N THR A 37 -34.72 4.36 -32.53
CA THR A 37 -34.39 3.15 -33.30
C THR A 37 -33.85 2.03 -32.39
N PRO A 38 -34.15 0.75 -32.67
CA PRO A 38 -33.55 -0.38 -31.95
C PRO A 38 -32.02 -0.36 -31.95
N GLN A 39 -31.41 0.06 -33.07
CA GLN A 39 -29.97 0.15 -33.25
C GLN A 39 -29.34 1.18 -32.33
N ALA A 40 -29.96 2.36 -32.21
CA ALA A 40 -29.45 3.41 -31.35
C ALA A 40 -29.70 3.13 -29.85
N LYS A 41 -30.79 2.42 -29.49
CA LYS A 41 -30.96 1.84 -28.15
C LYS A 41 -29.83 0.85 -27.82
N GLN A 42 -29.49 -0.04 -28.76
CA GLN A 42 -28.42 -1.00 -28.57
C GLN A 42 -27.06 -0.31 -28.41
N ALA A 43 -26.76 0.68 -29.25
CA ALA A 43 -25.53 1.46 -29.15
C ALA A 43 -25.42 2.18 -27.80
N LEU A 44 -26.51 2.78 -27.31
CA LEU A 44 -26.55 3.43 -26.01
C LEU A 44 -26.34 2.44 -24.85
N LEU A 45 -26.97 1.26 -24.91
CA LEU A 45 -26.77 0.20 -23.91
C LEU A 45 -25.32 -0.29 -23.89
N MET A 46 -24.70 -0.47 -25.05
CA MET A 46 -23.30 -0.88 -25.15
C MET A 46 -22.37 0.19 -24.56
N ALA A 47 -22.53 1.45 -24.95
CA ALA A 47 -21.72 2.56 -24.42
C ALA A 47 -21.89 2.73 -22.90
N THR A 48 -23.11 2.56 -22.39
CA THR A 48 -23.39 2.68 -20.95
C THR A 48 -22.78 1.51 -20.16
N ASN A 49 -22.85 0.29 -20.69
CA ASN A 49 -22.20 -0.87 -20.06
C ASN A 49 -20.68 -0.75 -20.07
N ASP A 50 -20.10 -0.27 -21.18
CA ASP A 50 -18.66 -0.05 -21.28
C ASP A 50 -18.17 1.04 -20.29
N PHE A 51 -18.90 2.15 -20.18
CA PHE A 51 -18.62 3.18 -19.17
C PHE A 51 -18.72 2.62 -17.75
N ARG A 52 -19.80 1.89 -17.43
CA ARG A 52 -20.00 1.28 -16.10
C ARG A 52 -18.89 0.29 -15.76
N SER A 53 -18.50 -0.56 -16.71
CA SER A 53 -17.42 -1.54 -16.53
C SER A 53 -16.09 -0.84 -16.24
N THR A 54 -15.75 0.18 -17.03
CA THR A 54 -14.53 0.97 -16.86
C THR A 54 -14.52 1.71 -15.52
N LEU A 55 -15.67 2.26 -15.10
CA LEU A 55 -15.81 2.92 -13.80
C LEU A 55 -15.65 1.94 -12.63
N ALA A 56 -16.18 0.73 -12.75
CA ALA A 56 -16.02 -0.32 -11.75
C ALA A 56 -14.55 -0.72 -11.60
N GLN A 57 -13.82 -0.88 -12.71
CA GLN A 57 -12.38 -1.15 -12.71
C GLN A 57 -11.59 0.01 -12.07
N ALA A 58 -11.92 1.26 -12.41
CA ALA A 58 -11.26 2.43 -11.85
C ALA A 58 -11.49 2.56 -10.34
N LYS A 59 -12.69 2.20 -9.86
CA LYS A 59 -13.00 2.15 -8.44
C LYS A 59 -12.23 1.04 -7.72
N ASP A 60 -12.17 -0.15 -8.32
CA ASP A 60 -11.43 -1.28 -7.75
C ASP A 60 -9.94 -0.95 -7.59
N VAL A 61 -9.34 -0.34 -8.61
CA VAL A 61 -7.95 0.13 -8.52
C VAL A 61 -7.77 1.18 -7.43
N ALA A 62 -8.70 2.14 -7.30
CA ALA A 62 -8.60 3.18 -6.28
C ALA A 62 -8.69 2.61 -4.86
N VAL A 63 -9.58 1.64 -4.62
CA VAL A 63 -9.75 1.00 -3.31
C VAL A 63 -8.55 0.12 -2.95
N ASN A 64 -7.96 -0.54 -3.94
CA ASN A 64 -6.82 -1.45 -3.74
C ASN A 64 -5.46 -0.74 -3.84
N LEU A 65 -5.42 0.58 -3.96
CA LEU A 65 -4.17 1.33 -4.03
C LEU A 65 -3.47 1.26 -2.67
N ALA A 66 -2.22 0.81 -2.64
CA ALA A 66 -1.43 0.72 -1.42
C ALA A 66 -1.30 2.11 -0.76
N GLY A 67 -1.73 2.22 0.50
CA GLY A 67 -1.79 3.50 1.22
C GLY A 67 -3.01 4.37 0.91
N GLY A 68 -3.95 3.90 0.08
CA GLY A 68 -5.19 4.62 -0.26
C GLY A 68 -6.25 4.64 0.85
N GLU A 69 -6.08 3.85 1.91
CA GLU A 69 -6.98 3.83 3.08
C GLU A 69 -6.66 4.93 4.10
N LEU A 70 -5.43 5.46 4.06
CA LEU A 70 -4.93 6.45 5.02
C LEU A 70 -5.09 7.85 4.43
N MET A 71 -5.63 8.79 5.20
CA MET A 71 -5.52 10.20 4.86
C MET A 71 -4.05 10.61 4.86
N ILE A 72 -3.70 11.65 4.09
CA ILE A 72 -2.31 12.14 4.02
C ILE A 72 -1.79 12.46 5.43
N GLU A 73 -2.65 13.00 6.29
CA GLU A 73 -2.35 13.29 7.70
C GLU A 73 -1.98 12.02 8.49
N ASP A 74 -2.74 10.93 8.31
CA ASP A 74 -2.45 9.66 8.97
C ASP A 74 -1.11 9.06 8.47
N GLN A 75 -0.77 9.27 7.20
CA GLN A 75 0.50 8.83 6.63
C GLN A 75 1.67 9.63 7.20
N ASP A 76 1.53 10.94 7.35
CA ASP A 76 2.55 11.80 7.96
C ASP A 76 2.82 11.42 9.43
N ASP A 77 1.77 11.08 10.18
CA ASP A 77 1.90 10.59 11.56
C ASP A 77 2.67 9.26 11.65
N VAL A 78 2.37 8.32 10.75
CA VAL A 78 3.10 7.04 10.66
C VAL A 78 4.57 7.29 10.28
N ILE A 79 4.84 8.18 9.32
CA ILE A 79 6.20 8.56 8.94
C ILE A 79 6.95 9.12 10.15
N ASN A 80 6.36 10.08 10.87
CA ASN A 80 6.95 10.69 12.06
C ASN A 80 7.24 9.66 13.16
N MET A 81 6.32 8.71 13.37
CA MET A 81 6.51 7.61 14.33
C MET A 81 7.69 6.71 13.91
N LEU A 82 7.75 6.31 12.64
CA LEU A 82 8.82 5.47 12.10
C LEU A 82 10.18 6.17 12.13
N GLU A 83 10.22 7.46 11.84
CA GLU A 83 11.43 8.28 11.95
C GLU A 83 11.94 8.34 13.40
N THR A 84 11.03 8.56 14.35
CA THR A 84 11.35 8.56 15.78
C THR A 84 11.91 7.21 16.22
N LEU A 85 11.29 6.11 15.78
CA LEU A 85 11.75 4.76 16.09
C LEU A 85 13.14 4.48 15.49
N LYS A 86 13.36 4.87 14.22
CA LYS A 86 14.66 4.79 13.53
C LYS A 86 15.73 5.53 14.33
N ASN A 87 15.44 6.76 14.76
CA ASN A 87 16.39 7.59 15.51
C ASN A 87 16.71 6.98 16.87
N ARG A 88 15.69 6.48 17.59
CA ARG A 88 15.89 5.78 18.87
C ARG A 88 16.74 4.53 18.71
N LYS A 89 16.50 3.72 17.68
CA LYS A 89 17.29 2.51 17.41
C LYS A 89 18.73 2.83 17.04
N ARG A 90 18.98 3.90 16.25
CA ARG A 90 20.33 4.38 15.97
C ARG A 90 21.06 4.83 17.23
N ALA A 91 20.38 5.57 18.12
CA ALA A 91 20.97 6.00 19.39
C ALA A 91 21.30 4.80 20.30
N GLN A 92 20.40 3.82 20.40
CA GLN A 92 20.67 2.57 21.12
C GLN A 92 21.88 1.84 20.55
N LEU A 93 21.95 1.69 19.22
CA LEU A 93 23.07 1.02 18.56
C LEU A 93 24.39 1.76 18.82
N ALA A 94 24.39 3.09 18.78
CA ALA A 94 25.56 3.90 19.11
C ALA A 94 26.01 3.75 20.57
N GLN A 95 25.06 3.64 21.51
CA GLN A 95 25.37 3.36 22.91
C GLN A 95 25.94 1.95 23.10
N PHE A 96 25.37 0.95 22.43
CA PHE A 96 25.88 -0.42 22.46
C PHE A 96 27.29 -0.52 21.87
N SER A 97 27.55 0.12 20.72
CA SER A 97 28.87 0.11 20.09
C SER A 97 29.93 0.90 20.88
N ALA A 98 29.53 1.96 21.59
CA ALA A 98 30.43 2.69 22.49
C ALA A 98 30.80 1.88 23.75
N ARG A 99 29.95 0.93 24.17
CA ARG A 99 30.13 0.15 25.39
C ARG A 99 31.20 -0.95 25.25
N THR A 100 31.57 -1.34 24.03
CA THR A 100 32.55 -2.41 23.74
C THR A 100 34.02 -2.02 23.94
N LEU A 101 34.33 -0.77 24.33
CA LEU A 101 35.70 -0.31 24.57
C LEU A 101 35.96 0.17 26.01
N ALA A 102 34.93 0.29 26.84
CA ALA A 102 35.07 0.76 28.22
C ALA A 102 35.25 -0.36 29.26
N SER A 103 35.08 -1.63 28.87
CA SER A 103 35.15 -2.77 29.81
C SER A 103 36.46 -3.58 29.76
N THR A 104 37.52 -3.06 29.16
CA THR A 104 38.83 -3.76 29.07
C THR A 104 39.95 -3.07 29.83
N SER A 105 39.63 -2.31 30.89
CA SER A 105 40.65 -1.74 31.79
C SER A 105 40.32 -1.86 33.28
N SER A 106 39.62 -2.92 33.69
CA SER A 106 39.63 -3.35 35.09
C SER A 106 39.78 -4.87 35.15
N SER A 107 41.03 -5.29 35.20
CA SER A 107 41.46 -6.63 35.58
C SER A 107 40.78 -7.06 36.89
N ALA A 108 39.86 -8.03 36.83
CA ALA A 108 39.64 -9.03 37.87
C ALA A 108 38.40 -9.88 37.53
N ASP A 109 38.68 -11.14 37.19
CA ASP A 109 37.95 -12.33 37.65
C ASP A 109 36.41 -12.33 37.44
N THR A 110 35.96 -12.91 36.33
CA THR A 110 34.57 -13.38 36.23
C THR A 110 34.55 -14.71 35.49
N ARG A 111 34.72 -15.77 36.28
CA ARG A 111 34.31 -17.15 36.02
C ARG A 111 32.92 -17.15 35.36
N MET A 112 32.87 -17.38 34.04
CA MET A 112 31.63 -17.60 33.30
C MET A 112 31.12 -19.00 33.63
N GLU A 113 30.20 -19.11 34.59
CA GLU A 113 29.39 -20.31 34.74
C GLU A 113 28.28 -20.27 33.69
N ILE A 114 28.41 -21.16 32.71
CA ILE A 114 27.43 -21.41 31.65
C ILE A 114 26.30 -22.22 32.30
N ASP A 115 25.24 -21.54 32.74
CA ASP A 115 24.03 -22.21 33.23
C ASP A 115 23.31 -22.89 32.06
N SER A 116 23.43 -24.22 32.05
CA SER A 116 22.84 -25.12 31.07
C SER A 116 21.62 -25.77 31.70
N MET A 117 20.41 -25.27 31.44
CA MET A 117 19.16 -26.02 31.70
C MET A 117 18.05 -25.56 30.74
N ALA A 118 18.12 -26.05 29.50
CA ALA A 118 16.96 -26.14 28.62
C ALA A 118 16.05 -27.28 29.14
N SER A 119 14.99 -26.94 29.86
CA SER A 119 13.92 -27.89 30.22
C SER A 119 12.68 -27.61 29.39
N THR A 120 12.41 -28.49 28.42
CA THR A 120 11.06 -28.71 27.85
C THR A 120 10.54 -30.02 28.41
N PRO A 121 9.45 -30.06 29.19
CA PRO A 121 8.81 -31.31 29.55
C PRO A 121 7.89 -31.75 28.41
N PHE A 122 8.20 -32.92 27.83
CA PHE A 122 7.21 -33.72 27.11
C PHE A 122 6.35 -34.48 28.14
N HIS A 123 5.05 -34.46 27.95
CA HIS A 123 4.16 -35.45 28.56
C HIS A 123 3.23 -35.97 27.47
N ASP A 124 3.19 -37.30 27.34
CA ASP A 124 2.26 -38.09 26.52
C ASP A 124 0.80 -37.93 26.99
#